data_AF-A0A800BUE4-F1
#
_entry.id   AF-A0A800BUE4-F1
#
_cell.length_a   1.000
_cell.length_b   1.000
_cell.length_c   1.000
_cell.angle_alpha   90.00
_cell.angle_beta   90.00
_cell.angle_gamma   90.00
#
_symmetry.space_group_name_H-M   'P 1'
#
loop_
_entity.id
_entity.type
_entity.pdbx_description
1 polymer ?
#
loop_
_entity_poly.entity_id
_entity_poly.type
_entity_poly.pdbx_seq_one_letter_code
_entity_poly.pdbx_strand_id
1 'polypeptide(L)'
;MVKSGEMEMRSLFDAGEEEREKGETAGEPGPSLNLSDLSWEELLERIQSCERCRLKESRSQVVPGEGSPEADLVFIGEAPGEVEDRLGRPFVGPAGQLLDKILESAGLAREEVYITNMVKCFISPRVMIYTAQGYKPIKDIRVGELVLTHRGRFRRVVYLRPRERLPKGSRVVRLTFQAPPKGGHQRPLHLTVTPEHPFLIDGEWKRAEEIKEGDRVRTLGDRCEVCGRIYFVRYDRYDHRPYHTCSYRCHNLRISHDERARKKISRALALKEQHAEGIRDPKIITRWAHERVRQLVAEGKAKIHHMTGEERYRGRVALGANVTTGAGRSTHRTGFGEPELEEILKQLKVEYIHHFAFPGSALIYDFCLPEEKILIEVRGPEFNNQAVQEKALFKDELARSFGFLLINLWWGQIIHQPGMVEGLLQRVLKNHSREYTFVDLVVTKVEHRPTEHTFLLYNIGVEEDESYIAAGIVSHNCRPPQNRTPQKDEVETCWPWLEAQLRRLRPRIIVALGNVPAQWFLKTRKGITALRGQFFPWEEGIEVFPMFHPSYLLRNPSKEKGSPKYLTWQDIQRVKGRLDELRG
;
A
#
# COMPACT_ATOMS: atom_id res chain seq x y z
N MET A 1 31.84 -66.46 6.03
CA MET A 1 32.91 -65.51 5.67
C MET A 1 32.25 -64.37 4.88
N VAL A 2 32.06 -63.17 5.46
CA VAL A 2 32.96 -61.99 5.35
C VAL A 2 32.95 -61.48 3.89
N LYS A 3 32.62 -60.25 3.49
CA LYS A 3 32.44 -58.93 4.13
C LYS A 3 31.91 -57.94 3.06
N SER A 4 31.07 -56.99 3.49
CA SER A 4 31.05 -55.53 3.20
C SER A 4 31.69 -54.91 1.93
N GLY A 5 31.00 -53.91 1.36
CA GLY A 5 31.61 -52.86 0.52
C GLY A 5 30.58 -51.91 -0.09
N GLU A 6 30.58 -50.65 0.35
CA GLU A 6 29.76 -49.51 -0.08
C GLU A 6 30.00 -49.14 -1.55
N MET A 7 28.97 -48.66 -2.27
CA MET A 7 29.16 -47.84 -3.47
C MET A 7 28.01 -46.82 -3.62
N GLU A 8 28.42 -45.57 -3.80
CA GLU A 8 27.66 -44.32 -3.78
C GLU A 8 26.53 -44.25 -4.83
N MET A 9 25.36 -43.74 -4.42
CA MET A 9 24.22 -43.47 -5.31
C MET A 9 24.17 -41.96 -5.64
N ARG A 10 25.10 -41.50 -6.47
CA ARG A 10 25.05 -40.22 -7.19
C ARG A 10 24.63 -40.49 -8.64
N SER A 11 23.33 -40.44 -8.93
CA SER A 11 22.78 -39.96 -10.20
C SER A 11 21.27 -40.10 -10.16
N LEU A 12 20.58 -38.96 -10.32
CA LEU A 12 19.21 -38.74 -10.83
C LEU A 12 18.76 -37.33 -10.39
N PHE A 13 19.61 -36.33 -10.63
CA PHE A 13 19.24 -34.92 -10.70
C PHE A 13 19.59 -34.46 -12.11
N ASP A 14 18.77 -34.86 -13.07
CA ASP A 14 18.73 -34.28 -14.42
C ASP A 14 17.44 -34.75 -15.09
N ALA A 15 16.33 -34.06 -14.79
CA ALA A 15 15.23 -33.80 -15.72
C ALA A 15 14.05 -33.13 -14.97
N GLY A 16 13.81 -31.86 -15.29
CA GLY A 16 12.45 -31.32 -15.33
C GLY A 16 11.98 -30.49 -14.13
N GLU A 17 12.67 -29.39 -13.81
CA GLU A 17 12.06 -28.24 -13.13
C GLU A 17 12.02 -27.03 -14.07
N GLU A 18 10.84 -26.83 -14.68
CA GLU A 18 10.45 -25.56 -15.31
C GLU A 18 10.22 -24.51 -14.22
N GLU A 19 11.25 -23.74 -13.89
CA GLU A 19 11.11 -22.56 -13.03
C GLU A 19 10.95 -21.26 -13.84
N ARG A 20 9.82 -20.60 -13.54
CA ARG A 20 9.54 -19.21 -13.87
C ARG A 20 10.31 -18.31 -12.90
N GLU A 21 11.30 -17.57 -13.40
CA GLU A 21 11.89 -16.40 -12.72
C GLU A 21 11.67 -15.14 -13.58
N LYS A 22 10.82 -14.22 -13.11
CA LYS A 22 11.10 -13.04 -12.25
C LYS A 22 11.82 -11.92 -13.02
N GLY A 23 10.99 -11.00 -13.49
CA GLY A 23 11.42 -9.65 -13.87
C GLY A 23 11.25 -8.67 -12.71
N GLU A 24 12.23 -7.77 -12.65
CA GLU A 24 12.28 -6.44 -12.02
C GLU A 24 12.80 -6.31 -10.58
N THR A 25 13.94 -5.62 -10.49
CA THR A 25 14.70 -5.24 -9.29
C THR A 25 14.19 -3.93 -8.71
N ALA A 26 13.80 -4.00 -7.43
CA ALA A 26 13.80 -2.87 -6.49
C ALA A 26 15.24 -2.34 -6.29
N GLY A 27 15.33 -1.11 -5.76
CA GLY A 27 16.56 -0.34 -5.60
C GLY A 27 17.73 -1.05 -4.90
N GLU A 28 18.93 -0.51 -5.11
CA GLU A 28 20.19 -1.04 -4.57
C GLU A 28 20.07 -1.39 -3.07
N PRO A 29 20.43 -2.63 -2.67
CA PRO A 29 20.47 -2.97 -1.27
C PRO A 29 21.67 -2.27 -0.63
N GLY A 30 21.41 -1.54 0.47
CA GLY A 30 22.46 -1.21 1.44
C GLY A 30 23.19 -2.47 1.91
N PRO A 31 24.31 -2.34 2.65
CA PRO A 31 25.17 -3.46 3.00
C PRO A 31 24.34 -4.64 3.51
N SER A 32 24.43 -5.77 2.81
CA SER A 32 23.64 -6.97 3.08
C SER A 32 24.09 -7.57 4.41
N LEU A 33 23.56 -7.03 5.51
CA LEU A 33 23.61 -7.66 6.81
C LEU A 33 22.95 -9.03 6.69
N ASN A 34 23.75 -10.06 6.92
CA ASN A 34 23.24 -11.41 7.00
C ASN A 34 22.37 -11.52 8.26
N LEU A 35 21.06 -11.72 8.09
CA LEU A 35 20.12 -11.75 9.20
C LEU A 35 20.39 -12.91 10.18
N SER A 36 21.17 -13.92 9.75
CA SER A 36 21.57 -15.06 10.59
C SER A 36 22.58 -14.70 11.69
N ASP A 37 23.30 -13.58 11.54
CA ASP A 37 24.41 -13.24 12.45
C ASP A 37 23.95 -12.36 13.62
N LEU A 38 22.66 -12.02 13.63
CA LEU A 38 22.04 -11.14 14.61
C LEU A 38 21.69 -11.92 15.88
N SER A 39 21.82 -11.28 17.05
CA SER A 39 21.23 -11.82 18.27
C SER A 39 19.70 -11.86 18.15
N TRP A 40 19.03 -12.64 19.01
CA TRP A 40 17.58 -12.71 19.00
C TRP A 40 16.95 -11.33 19.29
N GLU A 41 17.50 -10.63 20.28
CA GLU A 41 17.07 -9.29 20.69
C GLU A 41 17.26 -8.30 19.55
N GLU A 42 18.44 -8.30 18.93
CA GLU A 42 18.69 -7.37 17.84
C GLU A 42 17.83 -7.69 16.60
N LEU A 43 17.57 -8.98 16.32
CA LEU A 43 16.66 -9.40 15.26
C LEU A 43 15.25 -8.83 15.51
N LEU A 44 14.74 -8.93 16.74
CA LEU A 44 13.44 -8.36 17.10
C LEU A 44 13.42 -6.84 16.98
N GLU A 45 14.46 -6.13 17.41
CA GLU A 45 14.57 -4.66 17.25
C GLU A 45 14.55 -4.23 15.77
N ARG A 46 15.24 -4.98 14.90
CA ARG A 46 15.28 -4.74 13.46
C ARG A 46 13.93 -5.04 12.79
N ILE A 47 13.22 -6.07 13.26
CA ILE A 47 11.84 -6.33 12.83
C ILE A 47 10.94 -5.18 13.28
N GLN A 48 11.08 -4.70 14.52
CA GLN A 48 10.24 -3.64 15.09
C GLN A 48 10.36 -2.32 14.31
N SER A 49 11.56 -2.02 13.80
CA SER A 49 11.87 -0.84 12.98
C SER A 49 11.74 -1.08 11.46
N CYS A 50 11.24 -2.25 11.03
CA CYS A 50 11.26 -2.66 9.62
C CYS A 50 10.50 -1.70 8.68
N GLU A 51 11.17 -1.10 7.70
CA GLU A 51 10.53 -0.23 6.70
C GLU A 51 10.42 -0.85 5.29
N ARG A 52 10.67 -2.16 5.17
CA ARG A 52 10.84 -2.86 3.88
C ARG A 52 9.60 -2.87 2.98
N CYS A 53 8.42 -2.61 3.53
CA CYS A 53 7.19 -2.56 2.75
C CYS A 53 6.27 -1.40 3.16
N ARG A 54 5.39 -1.03 2.24
CA ARG A 54 4.36 0.01 2.38
C ARG A 54 3.40 -0.16 3.56
N LEU A 55 3.34 -1.35 4.17
CA LEU A 55 2.50 -1.56 5.37
C LEU A 55 2.97 -0.68 6.54
N LYS A 56 4.21 -0.16 6.51
CA LYS A 56 4.71 0.85 7.45
C LYS A 56 3.86 2.13 7.50
N GLU A 57 3.21 2.49 6.40
CA GLU A 57 2.35 3.69 6.31
C GLU A 57 1.00 3.47 7.01
N SER A 58 0.56 2.21 7.08
CA SER A 58 -0.77 1.87 7.57
C SER A 58 -0.80 1.34 8.99
N ARG A 59 0.22 0.56 9.37
CA ARG A 59 0.33 -0.12 10.66
C ARG A 59 0.55 0.89 11.79
N SER A 60 0.07 0.57 12.98
CA SER A 60 0.40 1.30 14.20
C SER A 60 1.75 0.82 14.73
N GLN A 61 1.95 -0.49 14.75
CA GLN A 61 3.14 -1.14 15.29
C GLN A 61 3.48 -2.37 14.45
N VAL A 62 4.74 -2.80 14.48
CA VAL A 62 5.10 -4.14 13.99
C VAL A 62 4.77 -5.14 15.10
N VAL A 63 4.38 -6.36 14.70
CA VAL A 63 4.06 -7.49 15.58
C VAL A 63 5.04 -8.62 15.26
N PRO A 64 6.26 -8.63 15.84
CA PRO A 64 7.31 -9.60 15.51
C PRO A 64 6.94 -11.05 15.84
N GLY A 65 6.21 -11.26 16.93
CA GLY A 65 5.98 -12.57 17.54
C GLY A 65 6.18 -12.49 19.05
N GLU A 66 5.69 -13.48 19.79
CA GLU A 66 5.79 -13.55 21.24
C GLU A 66 5.87 -15.02 21.69
N GLY A 67 6.60 -15.29 22.77
CA GLY A 67 6.80 -16.62 23.32
C GLY A 67 8.27 -16.92 23.64
N SER A 68 8.58 -18.15 24.03
CA SER A 68 9.95 -18.58 24.33
C SER A 68 10.84 -18.58 23.07
N PRO A 69 12.07 -18.02 23.14
CA PRO A 69 13.07 -18.13 22.08
C PRO A 69 13.69 -19.54 21.94
N GLU A 70 13.40 -20.45 22.86
CA GLU A 70 13.79 -21.86 22.85
C GLU A 70 12.61 -22.79 22.50
N ALA A 71 11.50 -22.23 22.00
CA ALA A 71 10.28 -23.00 21.76
C ALA A 71 10.45 -24.09 20.68
N ASP A 72 10.25 -25.36 21.07
CA ASP A 72 10.17 -26.50 20.14
C ASP A 72 8.92 -26.45 19.24
N LEU A 73 7.91 -25.66 19.61
CA LEU A 73 6.61 -25.56 18.95
C LEU A 73 6.29 -24.10 18.58
N VAL A 74 6.04 -23.85 17.29
CA VAL A 74 5.76 -22.51 16.76
C VAL A 74 4.40 -22.48 16.06
N PHE A 75 3.57 -21.48 16.37
CA PHE A 75 2.32 -21.21 15.67
C PHE A 75 2.45 -20.01 14.74
N ILE A 76 2.05 -20.18 13.49
CA ILE A 76 2.17 -19.13 12.47
C ILE A 76 0.81 -18.86 11.83
N GLY A 77 0.28 -17.65 12.04
CA GLY A 77 -0.91 -17.11 11.39
C GLY A 77 -0.62 -16.34 10.10
N GLU A 78 -1.65 -15.77 9.48
CA GLU A 78 -1.50 -15.04 8.21
C GLU A 78 -0.95 -13.62 8.42
N ALA A 79 -1.61 -12.81 9.25
CA ALA A 79 -1.27 -11.42 9.53
C ALA A 79 -1.90 -10.97 10.87
N PRO A 80 -1.37 -9.92 11.52
CA PRO A 80 -1.96 -9.38 12.74
C PRO A 80 -3.32 -8.77 12.45
N GLY A 81 -4.24 -8.82 13.43
CA GLY A 81 -5.47 -8.06 13.42
C GLY A 81 -5.30 -6.65 14.00
N GLU A 82 -6.39 -5.91 14.12
CA GLU A 82 -6.35 -4.50 14.58
C GLU A 82 -5.93 -4.38 16.05
N VAL A 83 -6.34 -5.34 16.89
CA VAL A 83 -5.96 -5.35 18.31
C VAL A 83 -4.47 -5.68 18.42
N GLU A 84 -4.00 -6.65 17.65
CA GLU A 84 -2.59 -7.03 17.57
C GLU A 84 -1.72 -5.86 17.07
N ASP A 85 -2.15 -5.16 16.02
CA ASP A 85 -1.46 -3.97 15.47
C ASP A 85 -1.24 -2.87 16.51
N ARG A 86 -2.27 -2.62 17.30
CA ARG A 86 -2.26 -1.55 18.30
C ARG A 86 -1.42 -1.91 19.52
N LEU A 87 -1.38 -3.19 19.88
CA LEU A 87 -0.70 -3.67 21.09
C LEU A 87 0.71 -4.20 20.80
N GLY A 88 1.06 -4.43 19.53
CA GLY A 88 2.35 -5.00 19.13
C GLY A 88 2.47 -6.50 19.42
N ARG A 89 1.38 -7.15 19.85
CA ARG A 89 1.36 -8.53 20.34
C ARG A 89 0.53 -9.43 19.42
N PRO A 90 1.01 -10.62 19.04
CA PRO A 90 0.30 -11.52 18.14
C PRO A 90 -0.85 -12.23 18.86
N PHE A 91 -1.97 -12.50 18.18
CA PHE A 91 -3.04 -13.35 18.72
C PHE A 91 -3.50 -12.93 20.13
N VAL A 92 -3.88 -11.66 20.31
CA VAL A 92 -4.44 -11.12 21.56
C VAL A 92 -5.91 -10.67 21.40
N GLY A 93 -6.42 -10.62 20.16
CA GLY A 93 -7.83 -10.43 19.87
C GLY A 93 -8.68 -11.69 20.07
N PRO A 94 -9.95 -11.72 19.59
CA PRO A 94 -10.85 -12.86 19.77
C PRO A 94 -10.31 -14.19 19.22
N ALA A 95 -9.57 -14.14 18.10
CA ALA A 95 -8.92 -15.32 17.52
C ALA A 95 -7.79 -15.82 18.42
N GLY A 96 -7.08 -14.92 19.08
CA GLY A 96 -6.07 -15.20 20.09
C GLY A 96 -6.63 -15.87 21.34
N GLN A 97 -7.70 -15.31 21.90
CA GLN A 97 -8.38 -15.91 23.05
C GLN A 97 -8.89 -17.33 22.76
N LEU A 98 -9.26 -17.62 21.51
CA LEU A 98 -9.62 -18.97 21.11
C LEU A 98 -8.37 -19.86 20.92
N LEU A 99 -7.27 -19.32 20.42
CA LEU A 99 -5.98 -20.02 20.37
C LEU A 99 -5.52 -20.42 21.77
N ASP A 100 -5.62 -19.52 22.75
CA ASP A 100 -5.26 -19.80 24.15
C ASP A 100 -6.06 -21.00 24.69
N LYS A 101 -7.37 -21.04 24.45
CA LYS A 101 -8.23 -22.18 24.80
C LYS A 101 -7.87 -23.48 24.06
N ILE A 102 -7.37 -23.37 22.83
CA ILE A 102 -6.90 -24.53 22.06
C ILE A 102 -5.62 -25.08 22.70
N LEU A 103 -4.67 -24.21 23.07
CA LEU A 103 -3.44 -24.59 23.77
C LEU A 103 -3.75 -25.22 25.14
N GLU A 104 -4.58 -24.57 25.95
CA GLU A 104 -5.03 -25.06 27.25
C GLU A 104 -5.65 -26.46 27.14
N SER A 105 -6.44 -26.72 26.08
CA SER A 105 -7.06 -28.03 25.88
C SER A 105 -6.07 -29.18 25.65
N ALA A 106 -4.84 -28.87 25.24
CA ALA A 106 -3.74 -29.81 25.06
C ALA A 106 -2.68 -29.72 26.18
N GLY A 107 -2.96 -28.97 27.25
CA GLY A 107 -2.01 -28.78 28.36
C GLY A 107 -0.74 -28.03 27.96
N LEU A 108 -0.83 -27.12 26.99
CA LEU A 108 0.27 -26.25 26.57
C LEU A 108 0.05 -24.85 27.15
N ALA A 109 1.05 -24.30 27.83
CA ALA A 109 1.04 -22.89 28.20
C ALA A 109 1.47 -22.02 27.01
N ARG A 110 0.94 -20.80 26.95
CA ARG A 110 1.22 -19.87 25.84
C ARG A 110 2.69 -19.46 25.81
N GLU A 111 3.31 -19.39 26.98
CA GLU A 111 4.70 -18.97 27.18
C GLU A 111 5.70 -20.05 26.71
N GLU A 112 5.28 -21.32 26.66
CA GLU A 112 6.08 -22.47 26.23
C GLU A 112 6.19 -22.60 24.70
N VAL A 113 5.37 -21.84 23.97
CA VAL A 113 5.30 -21.87 22.51
C VAL A 113 5.66 -20.50 21.95
N TYR A 114 6.08 -20.45 20.69
CA TYR A 114 6.27 -19.18 20.00
C TYR A 114 5.11 -18.93 19.04
N ILE A 115 4.49 -17.75 19.10
CA ILE A 115 3.33 -17.40 18.27
C ILE A 115 3.68 -16.19 17.42
N THR A 116 3.46 -16.30 16.11
CA THR A 116 3.74 -15.20 15.17
C THR A 116 2.87 -15.28 13.92
N ASN A 117 3.14 -14.43 12.94
CA ASN A 117 2.44 -14.39 11.65
C ASN A 117 3.42 -14.39 10.46
N MET A 118 2.94 -14.81 9.29
CA MET A 118 3.66 -14.71 8.02
C MET A 118 4.03 -13.26 7.70
N VAL A 119 3.09 -12.33 7.86
CA VAL A 119 3.31 -10.89 7.76
C VAL A 119 3.30 -10.29 9.18
N LYS A 120 4.27 -9.45 9.53
CA LYS A 120 4.37 -8.83 10.88
C LYS A 120 3.57 -7.54 11.03
N CYS A 121 2.95 -7.04 9.97
CA CYS A 121 2.31 -5.73 9.93
C CYS A 121 0.82 -5.87 9.66
N PHE A 122 0.02 -5.00 10.27
CA PHE A 122 -1.41 -4.94 10.04
C PHE A 122 -1.76 -4.52 8.61
N ILE A 123 -2.74 -5.21 8.06
CA ILE A 123 -3.17 -5.04 6.67
C ILE A 123 -4.50 -4.30 6.66
N SER A 124 -4.42 -2.99 6.93
CA SER A 124 -5.60 -2.12 6.89
C SER A 124 -6.17 -2.06 5.47
N PRO A 125 -7.47 -2.32 5.29
CA PRO A 125 -8.15 -2.00 4.05
C PRO A 125 -8.26 -0.49 3.95
N ARG A 126 -7.57 0.10 2.99
CA ARG A 126 -7.60 1.54 2.80
C ARG A 126 -8.92 1.88 2.09
N VAL A 127 -9.91 2.47 2.79
CA VAL A 127 -10.91 3.28 2.05
C VAL A 127 -10.15 4.44 1.46
N MET A 128 -10.14 4.49 0.14
CA MET A 128 -9.40 5.50 -0.60
C MET A 128 -10.37 6.62 -0.96
N ILE A 129 -10.02 7.84 -0.60
CA ILE A 129 -10.71 9.06 -0.99
C ILE A 129 -9.95 9.67 -2.16
N TYR A 130 -10.64 10.10 -3.21
CA TYR A 130 -9.99 10.75 -4.33
C TYR A 130 -9.71 12.22 -4.01
N THR A 131 -8.43 12.57 -3.81
CA THR A 131 -7.98 13.93 -3.49
C THR A 131 -7.31 14.60 -4.70
N ALA A 132 -7.06 15.90 -4.61
CA ALA A 132 -6.34 16.65 -5.64
C ALA A 132 -4.90 16.14 -5.84
N GLN A 133 -4.36 15.37 -4.88
CA GLN A 133 -3.06 14.72 -4.94
C GLN A 133 -3.13 13.25 -5.39
N GLY A 134 -4.33 12.72 -5.68
CA GLY A 134 -4.56 11.32 -6.02
C GLY A 134 -5.38 10.59 -4.96
N TYR A 135 -5.44 9.26 -5.06
CA TYR A 135 -6.18 8.48 -4.06
C TYR A 135 -5.43 8.49 -2.72
N LYS A 136 -6.08 8.88 -1.63
CA LYS A 136 -5.47 8.90 -0.29
C LYS A 136 -6.32 8.11 0.72
N PRO A 137 -5.74 7.36 1.67
CA PRO A 137 -6.54 6.65 2.66
C PRO A 137 -7.34 7.61 3.53
N ILE A 138 -8.59 7.27 3.85
CA ILE A 138 -9.49 8.13 4.62
C ILE A 138 -8.92 8.55 5.98
N LYS A 139 -8.19 7.64 6.66
CA LYS A 139 -7.53 7.92 7.93
C LYS A 139 -6.44 9.01 7.83
N ASP A 140 -5.93 9.26 6.63
CA ASP A 140 -4.83 10.17 6.36
C ASP A 140 -5.30 11.52 5.81
N ILE A 141 -6.60 11.68 5.53
CA ILE A 141 -7.19 12.96 5.14
C ILE A 141 -7.09 13.96 6.30
N ARG A 142 -6.79 15.22 5.97
CA ARG A 142 -6.71 16.35 6.90
C ARG A 142 -7.69 17.45 6.49
N VAL A 143 -8.12 18.25 7.46
CA VAL A 143 -8.85 19.50 7.21
C VAL A 143 -8.00 20.40 6.31
N GLY A 144 -8.62 21.00 5.30
CA GLY A 144 -7.94 21.81 4.29
C GLY A 144 -7.58 21.05 3.00
N GLU A 145 -7.58 19.71 3.00
CA GLU A 145 -7.33 18.95 1.76
C GLU A 145 -8.49 19.05 0.77
N LEU A 146 -8.17 18.98 -0.52
CA LEU A 146 -9.15 19.02 -1.60
C LEU A 146 -9.56 17.61 -2.01
N VAL A 147 -10.85 17.27 -1.92
CA VAL A 147 -11.41 15.98 -2.33
C VAL A 147 -12.46 16.15 -3.42
N LEU A 148 -12.52 15.21 -4.36
CA LEU A 148 -13.46 15.28 -5.48
C LEU A 148 -14.88 14.93 -5.00
N THR A 149 -15.85 15.77 -5.34
CA THR A 149 -17.26 15.59 -4.98
C THR A 149 -18.09 15.03 -6.13
N HIS A 150 -19.34 14.68 -5.84
CA HIS A 150 -20.31 14.18 -6.83
C HIS A 150 -20.59 15.16 -7.98
N ARG A 151 -20.29 16.45 -7.79
CA ARG A 151 -20.43 17.50 -8.82
C ARG A 151 -19.25 17.54 -9.79
N GLY A 152 -18.30 16.62 -9.66
CA GLY A 152 -17.06 16.64 -10.43
C GLY A 152 -16.20 17.85 -10.07
N ARG A 153 -16.26 18.30 -8.81
CA ARG A 153 -15.53 19.46 -8.28
C ARG A 153 -14.70 19.08 -7.07
N PHE A 154 -13.43 19.51 -7.02
CA PHE A 154 -12.64 19.44 -5.79
C PHE A 154 -13.15 20.46 -4.77
N ARG A 155 -13.44 20.00 -3.55
CA ARG A 155 -13.86 20.83 -2.42
C ARG A 155 -12.99 20.59 -1.21
N ARG A 156 -12.81 21.64 -0.40
CA ARG A 156 -11.98 21.57 0.79
C ARG A 156 -12.69 20.77 1.87
N VAL A 157 -11.94 19.92 2.56
CA VAL A 157 -12.37 19.27 3.79
C VAL A 157 -12.46 20.32 4.88
N VAL A 158 -13.65 20.51 5.46
CA VAL A 158 -13.93 21.51 6.51
C VAL A 158 -13.95 20.91 7.90
N TYR A 159 -14.29 19.62 8.05
CA TYR A 159 -14.16 18.90 9.32
C TYR A 159 -13.93 17.41 9.13
N LEU A 160 -13.41 16.79 10.19
CA LEU A 160 -13.30 15.35 10.37
C LEU A 160 -14.06 15.01 11.66
N ARG A 161 -15.10 14.17 11.61
CA ARG A 161 -15.72 13.73 12.88
C ARG A 161 -14.83 12.68 13.55
N PRO A 162 -14.84 12.62 14.90
CA PRO A 162 -14.13 11.59 15.65
C PRO A 162 -14.49 10.19 15.17
N ARG A 163 -13.53 9.26 15.23
CA ARG A 163 -13.72 7.85 14.87
C ARG A 163 -14.83 7.26 15.75
N GLU A 164 -15.98 6.97 15.16
CA GLU A 164 -17.07 6.31 15.89
C GLU A 164 -16.84 4.81 15.92
N ARG A 165 -17.09 4.17 17.08
CA ARG A 165 -16.99 2.72 17.23
C ARG A 165 -18.37 2.08 17.15
N LEU A 166 -18.61 1.33 16.10
CA LEU A 166 -19.79 0.47 15.98
C LEU A 166 -19.56 -0.85 16.72
N PRO A 167 -20.39 -1.22 17.70
CA PRO A 167 -20.27 -2.49 18.40
C PRO A 167 -20.42 -3.70 17.46
N LYS A 168 -19.89 -4.86 17.89
CA LYS A 168 -20.26 -6.15 17.30
C LYS A 168 -21.77 -6.33 17.33
N GLY A 169 -22.36 -6.86 16.26
CA GLY A 169 -23.80 -7.04 16.11
C GLY A 169 -24.53 -5.86 15.47
N SER A 170 -23.87 -4.71 15.26
CA SER A 170 -24.44 -3.57 14.55
C SER A 170 -24.90 -3.95 13.14
N ARG A 171 -26.03 -3.44 12.69
CA ARG A 171 -26.55 -3.74 11.34
C ARG A 171 -25.62 -3.15 10.27
N VAL A 172 -25.36 -3.88 9.20
CA VAL A 172 -24.65 -3.42 8.01
C VAL A 172 -25.33 -3.92 6.74
N VAL A 173 -25.10 -3.19 5.64
CA VAL A 173 -25.50 -3.55 4.28
C VAL A 173 -24.24 -3.77 3.46
N ARG A 174 -24.14 -4.92 2.80
CA ARG A 174 -23.08 -5.21 1.82
C ARG A 174 -23.66 -5.16 0.41
N LEU A 175 -23.15 -4.22 -0.37
CA LEU A 175 -23.47 -4.04 -1.78
C LEU A 175 -22.40 -4.73 -2.63
N THR A 176 -22.82 -5.47 -3.64
CA THR A 176 -21.95 -6.04 -4.67
C THR A 176 -22.26 -5.38 -6.00
N PHE A 177 -21.21 -4.97 -6.69
CA PHE A 177 -21.29 -4.34 -8.00
C PHE A 177 -20.54 -5.19 -9.02
N GLN A 178 -21.14 -5.36 -10.18
CA GLN A 178 -20.48 -5.98 -11.32
C GLN A 178 -20.20 -4.88 -12.35
N ALA A 179 -18.93 -4.63 -12.63
CA ALA A 179 -18.54 -3.68 -13.65
C ALA A 179 -19.10 -4.11 -15.02
N PRO A 180 -19.57 -3.18 -15.87
CA PRO A 180 -20.27 -3.51 -17.10
C PRO A 180 -19.42 -4.41 -18.02
N PRO A 181 -20.03 -5.40 -18.68
CA PRO A 181 -19.29 -6.41 -19.43
C PRO A 181 -18.83 -5.83 -20.77
N LYS A 182 -17.57 -6.10 -21.13
CA LYS A 182 -17.09 -6.55 -22.46
C LYS A 182 -15.58 -6.29 -22.58
N GLY A 183 -14.79 -7.17 -21.97
CA GLY A 183 -13.33 -7.16 -22.16
C GLY A 183 -12.46 -7.94 -21.17
N GLY A 184 -13.00 -8.83 -20.33
CA GLY A 184 -12.23 -9.72 -19.46
C GLY A 184 -12.93 -10.03 -18.13
N HIS A 185 -12.55 -11.13 -17.47
CA HIS A 185 -13.00 -11.48 -16.12
C HIS A 185 -12.67 -10.35 -15.15
N GLN A 186 -13.67 -9.60 -14.69
CA GLN A 186 -13.50 -8.61 -13.62
C GLN A 186 -14.04 -9.17 -12.32
N ARG A 187 -13.24 -9.02 -11.25
CA ARG A 187 -13.70 -9.39 -9.90
C ARG A 187 -14.81 -8.42 -9.47
N PRO A 188 -15.89 -8.92 -8.85
CA PRO A 188 -16.94 -8.05 -8.31
C PRO A 188 -16.36 -7.08 -7.28
N LEU A 189 -16.86 -5.85 -7.29
CA LEU A 189 -16.55 -4.85 -6.26
C LEU A 189 -17.52 -5.04 -5.11
N HIS A 190 -17.01 -5.03 -3.88
CA HIS A 190 -17.83 -5.12 -2.68
C HIS A 190 -17.64 -3.88 -1.83
N LEU A 191 -18.74 -3.32 -1.35
CA LEU A 191 -18.75 -2.24 -0.38
C LEU A 191 -19.65 -2.65 0.80
N THR A 192 -19.20 -2.41 2.02
CA THR A 192 -19.98 -2.71 3.23
C THR A 192 -20.10 -1.45 4.07
N VAL A 193 -21.33 -1.07 4.38
CA VAL A 193 -21.70 0.20 4.98
C VAL A 193 -22.78 0.01 6.05
N THR A 194 -23.08 1.06 6.81
CA THR A 194 -24.23 1.06 7.71
C THR A 194 -25.54 1.27 6.93
N PRO A 195 -26.71 0.84 7.47
CA PRO A 195 -28.02 1.02 6.83
C PRO A 195 -28.31 2.44 6.36
N GLU A 196 -27.96 3.44 7.17
CA GLU A 196 -28.19 4.85 6.94
C GLU A 196 -27.23 5.49 5.94
N HIS A 197 -26.20 4.76 5.50
CA HIS A 197 -25.15 5.28 4.64
C HIS A 197 -25.70 5.69 3.26
N PRO A 198 -25.63 6.97 2.89
CA PRO A 198 -26.24 7.47 1.65
C PRO A 198 -25.37 7.23 0.40
N PHE A 199 -26.03 6.86 -0.70
CA PHE A 199 -25.48 6.78 -2.05
C PHE A 199 -26.30 7.60 -3.03
N LEU A 200 -25.64 8.10 -4.07
CA LEU A 200 -26.33 8.72 -5.19
C LEU A 200 -26.78 7.62 -6.16
N ILE A 201 -28.05 7.22 -6.05
CA ILE A 201 -28.71 6.14 -6.79
C ILE A 201 -29.70 6.74 -7.78
N ASP A 202 -29.53 6.44 -9.07
CA ASP A 202 -30.43 6.94 -10.13
C ASP A 202 -30.63 8.48 -10.09
N GLY A 203 -29.63 9.22 -9.60
CA GLY A 203 -29.68 10.68 -9.46
C GLY A 203 -30.24 11.21 -8.13
N GLU A 204 -30.69 10.33 -7.24
CA GLU A 204 -31.23 10.70 -5.92
C GLU A 204 -30.42 10.11 -4.76
N TRP A 205 -30.40 10.79 -3.62
CA TRP A 205 -29.75 10.27 -2.41
C TRP A 205 -30.64 9.23 -1.75
N LYS A 206 -30.19 7.97 -1.72
CA LYS A 206 -30.86 6.86 -1.03
C LYS A 206 -29.95 6.27 0.04
N ARG A 207 -30.54 5.81 1.14
CA ARG A 207 -29.79 5.08 2.19
C ARG A 207 -29.43 3.69 1.70
N ALA A 208 -28.33 3.14 2.20
CA ALA A 208 -27.88 1.81 1.83
C ALA A 208 -28.95 0.73 2.08
N GLU A 209 -29.76 0.89 3.13
CA GLU A 209 -30.85 -0.04 3.43
C GLU A 209 -32.02 0.00 2.45
N GLU A 210 -32.13 1.08 1.68
CA GLU A 210 -33.19 1.28 0.68
C GLU A 210 -32.77 0.78 -0.72
N ILE A 211 -31.46 0.49 -0.91
CA ILE A 211 -30.89 0.05 -2.18
C ILE A 211 -31.34 -1.37 -2.51
N LYS A 212 -31.71 -1.58 -3.77
CA LYS A 212 -32.15 -2.87 -4.32
C LYS A 212 -31.20 -3.36 -5.40
N GLU A 213 -31.26 -4.66 -5.67
CA GLU A 213 -30.60 -5.22 -6.86
C GLU A 213 -31.18 -4.58 -8.12
N GLY A 214 -30.32 -4.20 -9.06
CA GLY A 214 -30.67 -3.45 -10.27
C GLY A 214 -30.48 -1.94 -10.16
N ASP A 215 -30.43 -1.39 -8.95
CA ASP A 215 -30.18 0.04 -8.73
C ASP A 215 -28.80 0.45 -9.28
N ARG A 216 -28.72 1.70 -9.75
CA ARG A 216 -27.50 2.25 -10.37
C ARG A 216 -26.82 3.23 -9.43
N VAL A 217 -25.65 2.85 -8.93
CA VAL A 217 -24.79 3.73 -8.13
C VAL A 217 -23.94 4.58 -9.04
N ARG A 218 -23.93 5.90 -8.81
CA ARG A 218 -23.04 6.82 -9.52
C ARG A 218 -21.58 6.66 -9.09
N THR A 219 -20.68 6.55 -10.05
CA THR A 219 -19.25 6.30 -9.84
C THR A 219 -18.37 7.14 -10.75
N LEU A 220 -17.10 7.33 -10.36
CA LEU A 220 -16.11 8.00 -11.18
C LEU A 220 -15.71 7.12 -12.37
N GLY A 221 -15.83 7.66 -13.58
CA GLY A 221 -15.43 7.05 -14.83
C GLY A 221 -14.28 7.79 -15.51
N ASP A 222 -13.56 7.11 -16.39
CA ASP A 222 -12.54 7.70 -17.26
C ASP A 222 -12.59 7.06 -18.65
N ARG A 223 -11.98 7.73 -19.63
CA ARG A 223 -11.92 7.24 -21.01
C ARG A 223 -10.64 6.44 -21.20
N CYS A 224 -10.77 5.20 -21.63
CA CYS A 224 -9.62 4.36 -21.92
C CYS A 224 -8.80 4.94 -23.07
N GLU A 225 -7.52 5.20 -22.83
CA GLU A 225 -6.63 5.78 -23.84
C GLU A 225 -6.35 4.86 -25.05
N VAL A 226 -6.60 3.55 -24.92
CA VAL A 226 -6.36 2.57 -26.00
C VAL A 226 -7.59 2.32 -26.85
N CYS A 227 -8.76 2.14 -26.23
CA CYS A 227 -9.98 1.77 -26.94
C CYS A 227 -11.06 2.86 -26.94
N GLY A 228 -10.81 4.00 -26.31
CA GLY A 228 -11.73 5.14 -26.22
C GLY A 228 -12.98 4.91 -25.38
N ARG A 229 -13.15 3.73 -24.77
CA ARG A 229 -14.34 3.38 -23.97
C ARG A 229 -14.31 4.01 -22.60
N ILE A 230 -15.46 4.46 -22.13
CA ILE A 230 -15.63 4.93 -20.75
C ILE A 230 -15.68 3.69 -19.84
N TYR A 231 -14.93 3.73 -18.74
CA TYR A 231 -14.89 2.67 -17.74
C TYR A 231 -14.86 3.26 -16.34
N PHE A 232 -15.34 2.50 -15.36
CA PHE A 232 -15.18 2.82 -13.94
C PHE A 232 -13.69 2.94 -13.59
N VAL A 233 -13.28 4.08 -13.04
CA VAL A 233 -11.89 4.35 -12.68
C VAL A 233 -11.42 3.33 -11.66
N ARG A 234 -10.52 2.47 -12.12
CA ARG A 234 -9.76 1.61 -11.23
C ARG A 234 -8.53 2.36 -10.80
N TYR A 235 -8.17 2.18 -9.54
CA TYR A 235 -6.92 2.69 -9.01
C TYR A 235 -6.04 1.53 -8.60
N ASP A 236 -4.76 1.75 -8.80
CA ASP A 236 -3.74 0.97 -8.18
C ASP A 236 -3.80 1.22 -6.67
N ARG A 237 -4.14 0.19 -5.90
CA ARG A 237 -4.27 0.29 -4.43
C ARG A 237 -2.91 0.49 -3.74
N TYR A 238 -1.82 0.48 -4.50
CA TYR A 238 -0.43 0.50 -4.07
C TYR A 238 0.20 1.85 -4.41
N ASP A 239 0.02 2.33 -5.63
CA ASP A 239 0.67 3.55 -6.12
C ASP A 239 -0.24 4.79 -6.07
N HIS A 240 -1.48 4.64 -5.60
CA HIS A 240 -2.45 5.74 -5.52
C HIS A 240 -2.81 6.37 -6.88
N ARG A 241 -2.40 5.72 -7.97
CA ARG A 241 -2.57 6.16 -9.35
C ARG A 241 -3.79 5.47 -9.99
N PRO A 242 -4.67 6.20 -10.68
CA PRO A 242 -5.68 5.58 -11.52
C PRO A 242 -5.01 4.83 -12.67
N TYR A 243 -5.52 3.65 -13.03
CA TYR A 243 -5.21 3.08 -14.34
C TYR A 243 -5.92 3.93 -15.39
N HIS A 244 -5.26 4.20 -16.52
CA HIS A 244 -5.82 4.91 -17.69
C HIS A 244 -6.41 3.98 -18.77
N THR A 245 -6.48 2.68 -18.47
CA THR A 245 -6.98 1.65 -19.38
C THR A 245 -8.13 0.85 -18.78
N CYS A 246 -9.11 0.50 -19.63
CA CYS A 246 -10.33 -0.17 -19.18
C CYS A 246 -10.16 -1.67 -18.86
N SER A 247 -9.00 -2.27 -19.16
CA SER A 247 -8.73 -3.70 -18.94
C SER A 247 -7.23 -3.98 -18.96
N TYR A 248 -6.81 -5.11 -18.40
CA TYR A 248 -5.42 -5.61 -18.52
C TYR A 248 -4.99 -5.76 -19.99
N ARG A 249 -5.91 -6.14 -20.88
CA ARG A 249 -5.64 -6.20 -22.32
C ARG A 249 -5.30 -4.82 -22.88
N CYS A 250 -6.10 -3.80 -22.57
CA CYS A 250 -5.81 -2.42 -22.99
C CYS A 250 -4.53 -1.89 -22.33
N HIS A 251 -4.28 -2.24 -21.07
CA HIS A 251 -3.03 -1.90 -20.37
C HIS A 251 -1.80 -2.45 -21.09
N ASN A 252 -1.83 -3.74 -21.45
CA ASN A 252 -0.74 -4.40 -22.15
C ASN A 252 -0.56 -3.86 -23.58
N LEU A 253 -1.66 -3.57 -24.29
CA LEU A 253 -1.61 -2.93 -25.60
C LEU A 253 -0.94 -1.55 -25.54
N ARG A 254 -1.31 -0.73 -24.57
CA ARG A 254 -0.65 0.57 -24.34
C ARG A 254 0.86 0.43 -24.16
N ILE A 255 1.30 -0.51 -23.31
CA ILE A 255 2.72 -0.78 -23.06
C ILE A 255 3.42 -1.27 -24.34
N SER A 256 2.75 -2.10 -25.15
CA SER A 256 3.30 -2.61 -26.40
C SER A 256 3.44 -1.56 -27.52
N HIS A 257 2.74 -0.43 -27.42
CA HIS A 257 2.78 0.67 -28.40
C HIS A 257 3.63 1.87 -27.95
N ASP A 258 4.10 1.90 -26.70
CA ASP A 258 5.04 2.91 -26.20
C ASP A 258 6.45 2.67 -26.78
N GLU A 259 6.99 3.65 -27.52
CA GLU A 259 8.31 3.57 -28.16
C GLU A 259 9.45 3.37 -27.15
N ARG A 260 9.31 3.94 -25.94
CA ARG A 260 10.29 3.81 -24.85
C ARG A 260 10.26 2.40 -24.28
N ALA A 261 9.05 1.83 -24.13
CA ALA A 261 8.86 0.45 -23.74
C ALA A 261 9.32 -0.54 -24.83
N ARG A 262 9.06 -0.26 -26.12
CA ARG A 262 9.58 -1.05 -27.26
C ARG A 262 11.10 -1.05 -27.29
N LYS A 263 11.76 0.10 -27.12
CA LYS A 263 13.23 0.16 -27.02
C LYS A 263 13.74 -0.58 -25.80
N LYS A 264 13.06 -0.51 -24.65
CA LYS A 264 13.45 -1.23 -23.42
C LYS A 264 13.27 -2.75 -23.56
N ILE A 265 12.18 -3.21 -24.18
CA ILE A 265 11.87 -4.61 -24.46
C ILE A 265 12.80 -5.17 -25.54
N SER A 266 13.00 -4.45 -26.66
CA SER A 266 13.94 -4.83 -27.72
C SER A 266 15.38 -4.89 -27.19
N ARG A 267 15.78 -3.94 -26.35
CA ARG A 267 17.08 -3.98 -25.66
C ARG A 267 17.18 -5.14 -24.68
N ALA A 268 16.12 -5.45 -23.93
CA ALA A 268 16.08 -6.59 -23.02
C ALA A 268 16.11 -7.95 -23.76
N LEU A 269 15.44 -8.05 -24.92
CA LEU A 269 15.45 -9.24 -25.78
C LEU A 269 16.82 -9.43 -26.44
N ALA A 270 17.42 -8.37 -26.99
CA ALA A 270 18.78 -8.40 -27.54
C ALA A 270 19.84 -8.74 -26.48
N LEU A 271 19.66 -8.27 -25.23
CA LEU A 271 20.49 -8.66 -24.08
C LEU A 271 20.31 -10.14 -23.71
N LYS A 272 19.11 -10.69 -23.89
CA LYS A 272 18.80 -12.10 -23.62
C LYS A 272 19.43 -13.03 -24.67
N GLU A 273 19.41 -12.64 -25.95
CA GLU A 273 20.10 -13.36 -27.03
C GLU A 273 21.62 -13.33 -26.86
N GLN A 274 22.20 -12.16 -26.52
CA GLN A 274 23.64 -12.04 -26.24
C GLN A 274 24.11 -12.85 -25.02
N HIS A 275 23.24 -13.06 -24.02
CA HIS A 275 23.51 -13.94 -22.88
C HIS A 275 23.37 -15.43 -23.25
N ALA A 276 22.44 -15.78 -24.13
CA ALA A 276 22.25 -17.16 -24.60
C ALA A 276 23.40 -17.63 -25.50
N GLU A 277 24.02 -16.73 -26.26
CA GLU A 277 25.16 -17.02 -27.15
C GLU A 277 26.53 -16.95 -26.45
N GLY A 278 26.57 -16.68 -25.14
CA GLY A 278 27.81 -16.64 -24.36
C GLY A 278 28.75 -15.46 -24.67
N ILE A 279 28.27 -14.44 -25.39
CA ILE A 279 29.09 -13.33 -25.91
C ILE A 279 29.42 -12.29 -24.82
N ARG A 280 28.64 -12.20 -23.72
CA ARG A 280 28.88 -11.24 -22.63
C ARG A 280 28.77 -11.88 -21.25
N ASP A 281 29.91 -12.17 -20.62
CA ASP A 281 30.00 -12.41 -19.18
C ASP A 281 30.15 -11.05 -18.44
N PRO A 282 29.15 -10.62 -17.63
CA PRO A 282 29.20 -9.37 -16.89
C PRO A 282 30.42 -9.26 -15.96
N LYS A 283 30.90 -10.38 -15.40
CA LYS A 283 32.08 -10.40 -14.52
C LYS A 283 33.36 -10.14 -15.29
N ILE A 284 33.42 -10.51 -16.57
CA ILE A 284 34.57 -10.26 -17.44
C ILE A 284 34.57 -8.80 -17.92
N ILE A 285 33.40 -8.27 -18.28
CA ILE A 285 33.25 -6.89 -18.75
C ILE A 285 33.54 -5.88 -17.63
N THR A 286 33.02 -6.12 -16.42
CA THR A 286 33.32 -5.27 -15.25
C THR A 286 34.79 -5.36 -14.85
N ARG A 287 35.42 -6.55 -14.99
CA ARG A 287 36.85 -6.73 -14.75
C ARG A 287 37.69 -5.95 -15.76
N TRP A 288 37.40 -6.06 -17.06
CA TRP A 288 38.08 -5.30 -18.11
C TRP A 288 37.88 -3.79 -17.98
N ALA A 289 36.70 -3.34 -17.58
CA ALA A 289 36.44 -1.93 -17.31
C ALA A 289 37.27 -1.41 -16.12
N HIS A 290 37.34 -2.18 -15.02
CA HIS A 290 38.17 -1.82 -13.86
C HIS A 290 39.66 -1.85 -14.17
N GLU A 291 40.11 -2.82 -14.96
CA GLU A 291 41.50 -2.97 -15.38
C GLU A 291 41.93 -1.85 -16.34
N ARG A 292 41.04 -1.45 -17.25
CA ARG A 292 41.24 -0.29 -18.14
C ARG A 292 41.29 1.02 -17.37
N VAL A 293 40.44 1.21 -16.37
CA VAL A 293 40.46 2.38 -15.49
C VAL A 293 41.78 2.44 -14.70
N ARG A 294 42.28 1.30 -14.19
CA ARG A 294 43.59 1.25 -13.51
C ARG A 294 44.75 1.59 -14.45
N GLN A 295 44.73 1.09 -15.68
CA GLN A 295 45.71 1.46 -16.71
C GLN A 295 45.68 2.96 -17.02
N LEU A 296 44.49 3.55 -17.22
CA LEU A 296 44.34 4.97 -17.51
C LEU A 296 44.80 5.87 -16.36
N VAL A 297 44.68 5.40 -15.11
CA VAL A 297 45.21 6.07 -13.92
C VAL A 297 46.74 5.95 -13.83
N ALA A 298 47.31 4.78 -14.14
CA ALA A 298 48.75 4.55 -14.17
C ALA A 298 49.44 5.33 -15.31
N GLU A 299 48.78 5.50 -16.44
CA GLU A 299 49.23 6.34 -17.57
C GLU A 299 49.05 7.85 -17.34
N GLY A 300 48.52 8.26 -16.18
CA GLY A 300 48.27 9.66 -15.83
C GLY A 300 47.16 10.34 -16.63
N LYS A 301 46.41 9.58 -17.45
CA LYS A 301 45.32 10.08 -18.31
C LYS A 301 43.96 10.15 -17.61
N ALA A 302 43.84 9.57 -16.41
CA ALA A 302 42.67 9.69 -15.54
C ALA A 302 43.11 9.91 -14.08
N LYS A 303 42.44 10.81 -13.35
CA LYS A 303 42.60 10.95 -11.89
C LYS A 303 41.34 10.45 -11.20
N ILE A 304 41.49 9.51 -10.27
CA ILE A 304 40.40 9.13 -9.37
C ILE A 304 40.43 10.12 -8.20
N HIS A 305 39.43 11.00 -8.13
CA HIS A 305 39.29 11.92 -7.02
C HIS A 305 38.33 11.32 -5.99
N HIS A 306 38.85 10.86 -4.86
CA HIS A 306 38.03 10.54 -3.70
C HIS A 306 37.88 11.77 -2.83
N MET A 307 36.68 12.36 -2.82
CA MET A 307 36.36 13.41 -1.86
C MET A 307 36.15 12.81 -0.47
N THR A 308 36.93 13.29 0.48
CA THR A 308 36.80 13.02 1.91
C THR A 308 35.49 13.59 2.47
N GLY A 309 35.04 13.08 3.62
CA GLY A 309 33.82 13.56 4.29
C GLY A 309 33.85 15.06 4.59
N GLU A 310 35.05 15.61 4.81
CA GLU A 310 35.30 17.02 5.07
C GLU A 310 35.20 17.89 3.80
N GLU A 311 35.60 17.37 2.64
CA GLU A 311 35.42 18.07 1.35
C GLU A 311 33.95 18.11 0.92
N ARG A 312 33.16 17.07 1.24
CA ARG A 312 31.68 17.09 1.06
C ARG A 312 30.98 18.03 2.03
N TYR A 313 31.61 18.33 3.16
CA TYR A 313 31.13 19.32 4.11
C TYR A 313 31.46 20.74 3.64
N ARG A 314 32.71 21.00 3.21
CA ARG A 314 33.10 22.30 2.63
C ARG A 314 32.36 22.64 1.33
N GLY A 315 32.07 21.66 0.47
CA GLY A 315 31.24 21.88 -0.72
C GLY A 315 29.78 22.26 -0.41
N ARG A 316 29.24 21.80 0.73
CA ARG A 316 27.91 22.19 1.22
C ARG A 316 27.92 23.55 1.93
N VAL A 317 29.02 23.89 2.59
CA VAL A 317 29.20 25.19 3.26
C VAL A 317 29.50 26.31 2.26
N ALA A 318 30.21 26.04 1.16
CA ALA A 318 30.50 27.03 0.12
C ALA A 318 29.28 27.42 -0.74
N LEU A 319 28.22 26.59 -0.79
CA LEU A 319 26.95 26.96 -1.43
C LEU A 319 26.10 27.89 -0.54
N GLY A 320 26.34 27.88 0.78
CA GLY A 320 25.63 28.71 1.75
C GLY A 320 26.25 30.10 1.98
N ALA A 321 27.49 30.33 1.57
CA ALA A 321 28.22 31.56 1.87
C ALA A 321 28.13 32.66 0.78
N ASN A 322 27.62 32.34 -0.42
CA ASN A 322 27.46 33.34 -1.50
C ASN A 322 26.06 33.97 -1.57
N VAL A 323 25.20 33.74 -0.57
CA VAL A 323 23.86 34.37 -0.47
C VAL A 323 23.90 35.67 0.38
N THR A 324 25.03 35.99 1.01
CA THR A 324 25.09 37.07 2.03
C THR A 324 26.23 38.07 1.84
N THR A 325 26.44 38.61 0.64
CA THR A 325 27.07 39.93 0.47
C THR A 325 26.44 40.68 -0.69
N GLY A 326 25.51 41.58 -0.36
CA GLY A 326 24.90 42.47 -1.33
C GLY A 326 25.90 43.48 -1.90
N ALA A 327 25.88 43.63 -3.22
CA ALA A 327 26.26 44.86 -3.89
C ALA A 327 25.63 44.91 -5.29
N GLY A 328 24.69 45.84 -5.49
CA GLY A 328 24.49 46.47 -6.79
C GLY A 328 23.25 46.10 -7.61
N ARG A 329 22.19 46.89 -7.39
CA ARG A 329 21.25 47.47 -8.38
C ARG A 329 20.01 46.67 -8.87
N SER A 330 18.88 47.28 -8.48
CA SER A 330 17.59 47.52 -9.18
C SER A 330 16.53 46.43 -9.37
N THR A 331 15.42 46.69 -8.66
CA THR A 331 13.98 46.63 -9.04
C THR A 331 13.23 45.29 -9.05
N HIS A 332 12.29 45.19 -8.09
CA HIS A 332 11.20 44.23 -7.86
C HIS A 332 11.57 42.78 -7.52
N ARG A 333 11.27 42.39 -6.26
CA ARG A 333 11.36 41.01 -5.74
C ARG A 333 10.35 40.14 -6.49
N THR A 334 10.83 39.21 -7.32
CA THR A 334 10.09 38.03 -7.73
C THR A 334 9.96 37.08 -6.53
N GLY A 335 8.75 36.57 -6.26
CA GLY A 335 8.49 35.73 -5.09
C GLY A 335 9.12 34.33 -5.20
N PHE A 336 9.23 33.64 -4.07
CA PHE A 336 9.80 32.29 -3.99
C PHE A 336 8.86 31.28 -4.67
N GLY A 337 9.26 30.68 -5.80
CA GLY A 337 8.51 29.63 -6.50
C GLY A 337 7.50 30.11 -7.55
N GLU A 338 7.27 31.42 -7.66
CA GLU A 338 6.37 32.00 -8.68
C GLU A 338 6.87 31.76 -10.13
N PRO A 339 8.17 31.93 -10.46
CA PRO A 339 8.67 31.65 -11.81
C PRO A 339 8.53 30.18 -12.23
N GLU A 340 8.75 29.25 -11.31
CA GLU A 340 8.57 27.82 -11.55
C GLU A 340 7.09 27.46 -11.76
N LEU A 341 6.19 28.12 -11.03
CA LEU A 341 4.75 27.95 -11.21
C LEU A 341 4.26 28.52 -12.56
N GLU A 342 4.81 29.66 -13.01
CA GLU A 342 4.51 30.18 -14.36
C GLU A 342 4.86 29.19 -15.46
N GLU A 343 6.02 28.53 -15.36
CA GLU A 343 6.46 27.54 -16.34
C GLU A 343 5.50 26.34 -16.37
N ILE A 344 5.05 25.88 -15.19
CA ILE A 344 4.01 24.85 -15.10
C ILE A 344 2.72 25.33 -15.78
N LEU A 345 2.22 26.53 -15.49
CA LEU A 345 0.98 27.07 -16.10
C LEU A 345 1.10 27.20 -17.63
N LYS A 346 2.26 27.61 -18.14
CA LYS A 346 2.57 27.66 -19.59
C LYS A 346 2.52 26.27 -20.22
N GLN A 347 3.11 25.25 -19.57
CA GLN A 347 3.06 23.87 -20.03
C GLN A 347 1.63 23.31 -20.08
N LEU A 348 0.80 23.71 -19.13
CA LEU A 348 -0.63 23.36 -19.07
C LEU A 348 -1.49 24.13 -20.06
N LYS A 349 -0.94 25.14 -20.75
CA LYS A 349 -1.62 25.99 -21.74
C LYS A 349 -2.86 26.68 -21.17
N VAL A 350 -2.78 27.14 -19.92
CA VAL A 350 -3.86 27.86 -19.24
C VAL A 350 -3.56 29.36 -19.20
N GLU A 351 -4.57 30.17 -19.47
CA GLU A 351 -4.48 31.62 -19.34
C GLU A 351 -4.55 32.03 -17.86
N TYR A 352 -3.71 32.99 -17.46
CA TYR A 352 -3.68 33.46 -16.08
C TYR A 352 -3.39 34.97 -16.01
N ILE A 353 -3.79 35.56 -14.89
CA ILE A 353 -3.49 36.92 -14.49
C ILE A 353 -2.54 36.85 -13.29
N HIS A 354 -1.35 37.41 -13.43
CA HIS A 354 -0.40 37.55 -12.33
C HIS A 354 -0.84 38.72 -11.41
N HIS A 355 -0.78 38.52 -10.09
CA HIS A 355 -1.18 39.51 -9.08
C HIS A 355 -2.62 40.05 -9.24
N PHE A 356 -3.60 39.20 -8.93
CA PHE A 356 -5.02 39.54 -9.01
C PHE A 356 -5.57 40.08 -7.68
N ALA A 357 -6.41 41.10 -7.73
CA ALA A 357 -7.15 41.60 -6.56
C ALA A 357 -8.62 41.88 -6.93
N PHE A 358 -9.53 41.62 -6.00
CA PHE A 358 -10.94 41.97 -6.20
C PHE A 358 -11.16 43.49 -6.13
N PRO A 359 -12.09 44.05 -6.92
CA PRO A 359 -12.43 45.47 -6.83
C PRO A 359 -12.80 45.87 -5.38
N GLY A 360 -12.17 46.92 -4.86
CA GLY A 360 -12.40 47.39 -3.48
C GLY A 360 -11.68 46.60 -2.39
N SER A 361 -10.86 45.60 -2.74
CA SER A 361 -10.01 44.85 -1.79
C SER A 361 -8.54 45.18 -1.99
N ALA A 362 -7.81 45.35 -0.89
CA ALA A 362 -6.36 45.51 -0.89
C ALA A 362 -5.60 44.16 -0.87
N LEU A 363 -6.32 43.03 -0.92
CA LEU A 363 -5.73 41.69 -0.91
C LEU A 363 -5.40 41.22 -2.32
N ILE A 364 -4.11 40.93 -2.54
CA ILE A 364 -3.57 40.46 -3.82
C ILE A 364 -3.34 38.94 -3.73
N TYR A 365 -3.74 38.20 -4.75
CA TYR A 365 -3.46 36.78 -4.97
C TYR A 365 -2.41 36.62 -6.07
N ASP A 366 -1.51 35.64 -5.93
CA ASP A 366 -0.34 35.53 -6.81
C ASP A 366 -0.73 35.21 -8.26
N PHE A 367 -1.65 34.27 -8.46
CA PHE A 367 -2.20 33.96 -9.78
C PHE A 367 -3.72 33.84 -9.74
N CYS A 368 -4.38 34.32 -10.79
CA CYS A 368 -5.80 34.07 -11.06
C CYS A 368 -5.95 33.41 -12.42
N LEU A 369 -6.70 32.32 -12.45
CA LEU A 369 -7.14 31.64 -13.65
C LEU A 369 -8.63 32.03 -13.82
N PRO A 370 -8.91 33.08 -14.61
CA PRO A 370 -10.21 33.75 -14.58
C PRO A 370 -11.34 32.89 -15.15
N GLU A 371 -11.09 32.16 -16.23
CA GLU A 371 -12.06 31.26 -16.86
C GLU A 371 -12.46 30.12 -15.92
N GLU A 372 -11.47 29.55 -15.23
CA GLU A 372 -11.66 28.48 -14.26
C GLU A 372 -12.01 29.01 -12.85
N LYS A 373 -12.19 30.32 -12.65
CA LYS A 373 -12.43 30.92 -11.32
C LYS A 373 -11.53 30.32 -10.22
N ILE A 374 -10.24 30.15 -10.50
CA ILE A 374 -9.25 29.64 -9.56
C ILE A 374 -8.32 30.77 -9.17
N LEU A 375 -8.05 30.89 -7.86
CA LEU A 375 -6.97 31.72 -7.33
C LEU A 375 -5.88 30.78 -6.83
N ILE A 376 -4.62 31.10 -7.08
CA ILE A 376 -3.47 30.35 -6.57
C ILE A 376 -2.63 31.30 -5.73
N GLU A 377 -2.33 30.84 -4.52
CA GLU A 377 -1.46 31.54 -3.57
C GLU A 377 -0.22 30.69 -3.27
N VAL A 378 0.95 31.28 -3.42
CA VAL A 378 2.25 30.72 -3.09
C VAL A 378 2.62 31.11 -1.66
N ARG A 379 2.49 30.17 -0.75
CA ARG A 379 2.82 30.37 0.66
C ARG A 379 4.32 30.30 0.87
N GLY A 380 4.91 31.43 1.28
CA GLY A 380 6.31 31.56 1.65
C GLY A 380 6.68 30.91 3.01
N PRO A 381 7.97 30.92 3.37
CA PRO A 381 8.50 30.29 4.59
C PRO A 381 8.00 30.96 5.90
N GLU A 382 7.48 32.18 5.84
CA GLU A 382 7.00 32.95 7.00
C GLU A 382 5.59 32.58 7.48
N PHE A 383 4.96 31.55 6.90
CA PHE A 383 3.58 31.12 7.19
C PHE A 383 3.35 30.61 8.64
N ASN A 384 4.39 30.51 9.46
CA ASN A 384 4.27 30.19 10.89
C ASN A 384 3.86 31.40 11.76
N ASN A 385 3.79 32.60 11.18
CA ASN A 385 3.35 33.81 11.88
C ASN A 385 1.81 33.89 11.95
N GLN A 386 1.27 34.08 13.16
CA GLN A 386 -0.18 34.15 13.40
C GLN A 386 -0.88 35.25 12.57
N ALA A 387 -0.29 36.44 12.42
CA ALA A 387 -0.86 37.52 11.62
C ALA A 387 -0.92 37.17 10.12
N VAL A 388 0.02 36.34 9.63
CA VAL A 388 0.04 35.84 8.25
C VAL A 388 -1.06 34.78 8.05
N GLN A 389 -1.31 33.95 9.06
CA GLN A 389 -2.38 32.95 9.04
C GLN A 389 -3.77 33.57 9.10
N GLU A 390 -3.97 34.61 9.93
CA GLU A 390 -5.23 35.37 10.01
C GLU A 390 -5.53 36.08 8.68
N LYS A 391 -4.52 36.71 8.07
CA LYS A 391 -4.67 37.32 6.73
C LYS A 391 -5.00 36.26 5.66
N ALA A 392 -4.42 35.07 5.75
CA ALA A 392 -4.72 33.97 4.83
C ALA A 392 -6.15 33.43 5.00
N LEU A 393 -6.66 33.33 6.23
CA LEU A 393 -8.06 32.95 6.48
C LEU A 393 -9.04 33.97 5.89
N PHE A 394 -8.74 35.26 6.01
CA PHE A 394 -9.58 36.31 5.42
C PHE A 394 -9.55 36.27 3.88
N LYS A 395 -8.40 35.97 3.27
CA LYS A 395 -8.29 35.71 1.83
C LYS A 395 -9.08 34.48 1.40
N ASP A 396 -9.03 33.38 2.17
CA ASP A 396 -9.82 32.19 1.91
C ASP A 396 -11.33 32.49 1.92
N GLU A 397 -11.82 33.29 2.87
CA GLU A 397 -13.23 33.69 2.96
C GLU A 397 -13.64 34.62 1.81
N LEU A 398 -12.80 35.60 1.50
CA LEU A 398 -13.04 36.54 0.40
C LEU A 398 -13.13 35.79 -0.94
N ALA A 399 -12.17 34.92 -1.25
CA ALA A 399 -12.18 34.09 -2.45
C ALA A 399 -13.48 33.27 -2.56
N ARG A 400 -13.91 32.63 -1.46
CA ARG A 400 -15.18 31.89 -1.43
C ARG A 400 -16.39 32.76 -1.70
N SER A 401 -16.46 33.96 -1.12
CA SER A 401 -17.61 34.86 -1.27
C SER A 401 -17.84 35.27 -2.74
N PHE A 402 -16.77 35.35 -3.53
CA PHE A 402 -16.82 35.62 -4.97
C PHE A 402 -16.90 34.35 -5.84
N GLY A 403 -17.00 33.17 -5.23
CA GLY A 403 -17.16 31.89 -5.91
C GLY A 403 -15.87 31.34 -6.54
N PHE A 404 -14.70 31.81 -6.10
CA PHE A 404 -13.40 31.30 -6.56
C PHE A 404 -12.93 30.12 -5.71
N LEU A 405 -12.25 29.16 -6.34
CA LEU A 405 -11.50 28.11 -5.66
C LEU A 405 -10.09 28.64 -5.36
N LEU A 406 -9.73 28.75 -4.08
CA LEU A 406 -8.37 29.13 -3.69
C LEU A 406 -7.49 27.90 -3.47
N ILE A 407 -6.42 27.80 -4.26
CA ILE A 407 -5.37 26.78 -4.15
C ILE A 407 -4.17 27.39 -3.44
N ASN A 408 -3.79 26.80 -2.32
CA ASN A 408 -2.61 27.20 -1.58
C ASN A 408 -1.46 26.22 -1.87
N LEU A 409 -0.36 26.72 -2.42
CA LEU A 409 0.84 25.94 -2.73
C LEU A 409 1.99 26.41 -1.84
N TRP A 410 2.70 25.49 -1.18
CA TRP A 410 3.90 25.89 -0.42
C TRP A 410 5.09 26.06 -1.37
N TRP A 411 5.85 27.15 -1.23
CA TRP A 411 6.93 27.51 -2.17
C TRP A 411 7.91 26.36 -2.45
N GLY A 412 8.33 25.62 -1.42
CA GLY A 412 9.26 24.51 -1.62
C GLY A 412 8.61 23.25 -2.23
N GLN A 413 7.28 23.12 -2.25
CA GLN A 413 6.61 22.08 -3.05
C GLN A 413 6.76 22.39 -4.54
N ILE A 414 6.64 23.67 -4.91
CA ILE A 414 6.78 24.13 -6.29
C ILE A 414 8.22 23.92 -6.77
N ILE A 415 9.21 24.34 -5.98
CA ILE A 415 10.63 24.23 -6.36
C ILE A 415 11.13 22.78 -6.32
N HIS A 416 10.83 22.03 -5.26
CA HIS A 416 11.43 20.70 -5.07
C HIS A 416 10.60 19.56 -5.70
N GLN A 417 9.32 19.78 -6.00
CA GLN A 417 8.41 18.76 -6.53
C GLN A 417 7.49 19.31 -7.65
N PRO A 418 8.04 19.94 -8.70
CA PRO A 418 7.24 20.62 -9.73
C PRO A 418 6.27 19.70 -10.46
N GLY A 419 6.64 18.45 -10.76
CA GLY A 419 5.73 17.49 -11.39
C GLY A 419 4.55 17.07 -10.51
N MET A 420 4.67 17.16 -9.18
CA MET A 420 3.52 16.96 -8.28
C MET A 420 2.53 18.12 -8.40
N VAL A 421 3.06 19.35 -8.45
CA VAL A 421 2.27 20.58 -8.60
C VAL A 421 1.58 20.62 -9.97
N GLU A 422 2.31 20.30 -11.04
CA GLU A 422 1.75 20.14 -12.38
C GLU A 422 0.60 19.13 -12.39
N GLY A 423 0.81 17.92 -11.84
CA GLY A 423 -0.24 16.91 -11.77
C GLY A 423 -1.44 17.32 -10.93
N LEU A 424 -1.23 18.10 -9.86
CA LEU A 424 -2.30 18.70 -9.05
C LEU A 424 -3.11 19.68 -9.88
N LEU A 425 -2.44 20.63 -10.54
CA LEU A 425 -3.10 21.64 -11.37
C LEU A 425 -3.83 20.99 -12.56
N GLN A 426 -3.23 20.01 -13.24
CA GLN A 426 -3.89 19.23 -14.30
C GLN A 426 -5.20 18.61 -13.81
N ARG A 427 -5.21 17.99 -12.61
CA ARG A 427 -6.43 17.40 -12.04
C ARG A 427 -7.45 18.47 -11.70
N VAL A 428 -7.03 19.61 -11.14
CA VAL A 428 -7.91 20.74 -10.79
C VAL A 428 -8.41 21.52 -12.02
N LEU A 429 -7.70 21.48 -13.14
CA LEU A 429 -8.13 22.10 -14.41
C LEU A 429 -9.11 21.19 -15.15
N LYS A 430 -8.82 19.88 -15.24
CA LYS A 430 -9.77 18.85 -15.73
C LYS A 430 -11.09 18.88 -14.96
N ASN A 431 -11.03 19.26 -13.68
CA ASN A 431 -12.17 19.52 -12.83
C ASN A 431 -13.01 20.72 -13.27
N HIS A 432 -12.37 21.84 -13.61
CA HIS A 432 -13.06 23.10 -13.93
C HIS A 432 -13.63 23.13 -15.35
N SER A 433 -13.04 22.36 -16.28
CA SER A 433 -13.59 22.12 -17.63
C SER A 433 -14.76 21.12 -17.67
N ARG A 434 -15.21 20.58 -16.51
CA ARG A 434 -16.24 19.54 -16.36
C ARG A 434 -15.92 18.21 -17.05
N GLU A 435 -14.63 17.89 -17.24
CA GLU A 435 -14.21 16.66 -17.94
C GLU A 435 -14.28 15.39 -17.09
N TYR A 436 -14.56 15.47 -15.78
CA TYR A 436 -14.78 14.26 -14.98
C TYR A 436 -16.04 13.53 -15.44
N THR A 437 -15.82 12.35 -16.01
CA THR A 437 -16.89 11.48 -16.48
C THR A 437 -17.43 10.68 -15.30
N PHE A 438 -18.75 10.66 -15.11
CA PHE A 438 -19.39 9.77 -14.17
C PHE A 438 -20.12 8.66 -14.92
N VAL A 439 -20.08 7.45 -14.37
CA VAL A 439 -20.79 6.29 -14.90
C VAL A 439 -21.52 5.56 -13.80
N ASP A 440 -22.54 4.82 -14.20
CA ASP A 440 -23.33 4.02 -13.28
C ASP A 440 -22.81 2.59 -13.17
N LEU A 441 -22.71 2.10 -11.93
CA LEU A 441 -22.52 0.68 -11.64
C LEU A 441 -23.82 0.08 -11.15
N VAL A 442 -24.19 -1.06 -11.73
CA VAL A 442 -25.38 -1.82 -11.33
C VAL A 442 -25.07 -2.61 -10.07
N VAL A 443 -25.94 -2.46 -9.06
CA VAL A 443 -25.96 -3.30 -7.87
C VAL A 443 -26.44 -4.69 -8.26
N THR A 444 -25.61 -5.71 -8.08
CA THR A 444 -25.95 -7.10 -8.42
C THR A 444 -26.30 -7.95 -7.21
N LYS A 445 -25.96 -7.49 -6.00
CA LYS A 445 -26.34 -8.16 -4.76
C LYS A 445 -26.41 -7.19 -3.60
N VAL A 446 -27.44 -7.33 -2.75
CA VAL A 446 -27.59 -6.61 -1.49
C VAL A 446 -27.71 -7.60 -0.33
N GLU A 447 -26.84 -7.49 0.68
CA GLU A 447 -26.83 -8.39 1.84
C GLU A 447 -26.94 -7.58 3.14
N HIS A 448 -28.04 -7.74 3.88
CA HIS A 448 -28.18 -7.17 5.22
C HIS A 448 -27.68 -8.18 6.25
N ARG A 449 -26.68 -7.79 7.06
CA ARG A 449 -26.10 -8.68 8.07
C ARG A 449 -25.58 -7.90 9.28
N PRO A 450 -25.50 -8.51 10.46
CA PRO A 450 -24.84 -7.90 11.60
C PRO A 450 -23.32 -7.88 11.42
N THR A 451 -22.63 -6.95 12.09
CA THR A 451 -21.18 -6.89 12.17
C THR A 451 -20.63 -8.07 12.97
N GLU A 452 -19.64 -8.78 12.42
CA GLU A 452 -18.97 -9.89 13.12
C GLU A 452 -18.00 -9.41 14.23
N HIS A 453 -17.56 -8.15 14.15
CA HIS A 453 -16.58 -7.51 15.03
C HIS A 453 -16.99 -6.05 15.33
N THR A 454 -16.28 -5.38 16.23
CA THR A 454 -16.37 -3.92 16.42
C THR A 454 -15.73 -3.20 15.23
N PHE A 455 -16.24 -2.04 14.83
CA PHE A 455 -15.80 -1.31 13.64
C PHE A 455 -15.58 0.18 13.88
N LEU A 456 -14.67 0.78 13.11
CA LEU A 456 -14.43 2.22 13.11
C LEU A 456 -15.09 2.90 11.91
N LEU A 457 -15.86 3.93 12.19
CA LEU A 457 -16.48 4.83 11.21
C LEU A 457 -15.61 6.09 11.04
N TYR A 458 -15.46 6.58 9.81
CA TYR A 458 -14.71 7.80 9.50
C TYR A 458 -15.57 8.76 8.68
N ASN A 459 -15.88 9.93 9.23
CA ASN A 459 -16.73 10.92 8.56
C ASN A 459 -15.93 12.16 8.20
N ILE A 460 -16.13 12.65 6.98
CA ILE A 460 -15.48 13.84 6.43
C ILE A 460 -16.57 14.77 5.92
N GLY A 461 -16.51 16.06 6.29
CA GLY A 461 -17.33 17.11 5.69
C GLY A 461 -16.52 17.98 4.73
N VAL A 462 -17.13 18.42 3.62
CA VAL A 462 -16.51 19.32 2.63
C VAL A 462 -17.32 20.62 2.47
N GLU A 463 -16.73 21.64 1.85
CA GLU A 463 -17.30 23.02 1.80
C GLU A 463 -18.72 23.16 1.23
N GLU A 464 -19.19 22.21 0.42
CA GLU A 464 -20.54 22.27 -0.18
C GLU A 464 -21.55 21.36 0.52
N ASP A 465 -21.10 20.17 0.92
CA ASP A 465 -21.89 19.07 1.48
C ASP A 465 -20.96 18.02 2.13
N GLU A 466 -21.44 16.82 2.45
CA GLU A 466 -20.57 15.73 2.91
C GLU A 466 -20.29 14.70 1.80
N SER A 467 -20.38 15.09 0.52
CA SER A 467 -20.23 14.18 -0.62
C SER A 467 -18.80 14.12 -1.15
N TYR A 468 -18.32 12.92 -1.42
CA TYR A 468 -16.98 12.72 -1.97
C TYR A 468 -16.83 11.35 -2.67
N ILE A 469 -15.78 11.20 -3.47
CA ILE A 469 -15.48 9.94 -4.15
C ILE A 469 -14.68 9.02 -3.24
N ALA A 470 -15.30 7.91 -2.86
CA ALA A 470 -14.76 6.88 -2.00
C ALA A 470 -14.67 5.53 -2.72
N ALA A 471 -13.47 4.98 -2.83
CA ALA A 471 -13.19 3.79 -3.63
C ALA A 471 -13.77 3.87 -5.06
N GLY A 472 -13.80 5.08 -5.63
CA GLY A 472 -14.37 5.36 -6.96
C GLY A 472 -15.90 5.57 -6.98
N ILE A 473 -16.60 5.40 -5.85
CA ILE A 473 -18.06 5.54 -5.75
C ILE A 473 -18.40 6.88 -5.10
N VAL A 474 -19.46 7.54 -5.59
CA VAL A 474 -20.00 8.74 -4.94
C VAL A 474 -20.66 8.34 -3.61
N SER A 475 -20.19 8.91 -2.51
CA SER A 475 -20.59 8.56 -1.15
C SER A 475 -20.70 9.80 -0.27
N HIS A 476 -21.59 9.76 0.71
CA HIS A 476 -21.60 10.68 1.86
C HIS A 476 -21.15 9.86 3.07
N ASN A 477 -20.10 10.28 3.77
CA ASN A 477 -19.45 9.50 4.85
C ASN A 477 -18.76 8.21 4.37
N CYS A 478 -17.84 7.62 5.17
CA CYS A 478 -17.03 6.48 4.71
C CYS A 478 -16.56 5.50 5.79
N ARG A 479 -16.32 4.26 5.37
CA ARG A 479 -15.90 3.18 6.26
C ARG A 479 -14.85 2.24 5.64
N PRO A 480 -13.66 2.08 6.25
CA PRO A 480 -12.69 1.05 5.90
C PRO A 480 -13.28 -0.38 5.94
N PRO A 481 -13.01 -1.25 4.95
CA PRO A 481 -13.30 -2.67 5.05
C PRO A 481 -12.54 -3.38 6.19
N GLN A 482 -12.87 -4.66 6.40
CA GLN A 482 -12.21 -5.62 7.30
C GLN A 482 -10.86 -6.16 6.78
N ASN A 483 -9.98 -6.59 7.68
CA ASN A 483 -8.69 -7.24 7.43
C ASN A 483 -8.71 -8.13 6.17
N ARG A 484 -7.88 -7.76 5.18
CA ARG A 484 -7.72 -8.57 3.97
C ARG A 484 -6.60 -9.59 4.16
N THR A 485 -6.67 -10.68 3.40
CA THR A 485 -5.56 -11.62 3.27
C THR A 485 -4.29 -10.90 2.75
N PRO A 486 -3.10 -11.23 3.27
CA PRO A 486 -1.84 -10.73 2.72
C PRO A 486 -1.65 -11.15 1.28
N GLN A 487 -0.98 -10.28 0.52
CA GLN A 487 -0.62 -10.56 -0.86
C GLN A 487 0.74 -11.24 -0.92
N LYS A 488 1.04 -11.89 -2.07
CA LYS A 488 2.25 -12.70 -2.22
C LYS A 488 3.52 -11.87 -2.03
N ASP A 489 3.56 -10.66 -2.58
CA ASP A 489 4.66 -9.70 -2.43
C ASP A 489 4.86 -9.27 -0.96
N GLU A 490 3.77 -9.15 -0.21
CA GLU A 490 3.82 -8.80 1.22
C GLU A 490 4.39 -9.95 2.05
N VAL A 491 4.02 -11.19 1.72
CA VAL A 491 4.60 -12.40 2.33
C VAL A 491 6.08 -12.54 1.93
N GLU A 492 6.41 -12.40 0.65
CA GLU A 492 7.79 -12.45 0.12
C GLU A 492 8.70 -11.42 0.79
N THR A 493 8.22 -10.19 0.97
CA THR A 493 8.99 -9.11 1.60
C THR A 493 9.19 -9.35 3.10
N CYS A 494 8.21 -9.98 3.76
CA CYS A 494 8.26 -10.24 5.20
C CYS A 494 8.96 -11.57 5.54
N TRP A 495 9.04 -12.49 4.58
CA TRP A 495 9.61 -13.84 4.76
C TRP A 495 11.02 -13.84 5.36
N PRO A 496 11.99 -13.01 4.93
CA PRO A 496 13.34 -13.04 5.49
C PRO A 496 13.37 -12.83 7.01
N TRP A 497 12.41 -12.09 7.57
CA TRP A 497 12.29 -11.92 9.02
C TRP A 497 11.80 -13.18 9.71
N LEU A 498 10.74 -13.79 9.18
CA LEU A 498 10.19 -15.02 9.74
C LEU A 498 11.19 -16.18 9.60
N GLU A 499 11.87 -16.27 8.47
CA GLU A 499 12.90 -17.27 8.23
C GLU A 499 14.08 -17.14 9.21
N ALA A 500 14.56 -15.91 9.42
CA ALA A 500 15.59 -15.65 10.43
C ALA A 500 15.11 -16.03 11.85
N GLN A 501 13.85 -15.75 12.19
CA GLN A 501 13.26 -16.19 13.46
C GLN A 501 13.27 -17.72 13.58
N LEU A 502 12.79 -18.44 12.56
CA LEU A 502 12.71 -19.90 12.58
C LEU A 502 14.09 -20.56 12.66
N ARG A 503 15.09 -20.04 11.94
CA ARG A 503 16.48 -20.53 12.04
C ARG A 503 17.06 -20.35 13.44
N ARG A 504 16.64 -19.33 14.19
CA ARG A 504 17.12 -19.08 15.55
C ARG A 504 16.37 -19.93 16.58
N LEU A 505 15.06 -20.06 16.43
CA LEU A 505 14.20 -20.89 17.28
C LEU A 505 14.51 -22.39 17.13
N ARG A 506 14.82 -22.84 15.90
CA ARG A 506 15.01 -24.25 15.52
C ARG A 506 13.88 -25.16 16.07
N PRO A 507 12.61 -24.84 15.78
CA PRO A 507 11.51 -25.61 16.33
C PRO A 507 11.47 -27.00 15.72
N ARG A 508 10.91 -27.95 16.46
CA ARG A 508 10.64 -29.31 15.95
C ARG A 508 9.35 -29.36 15.15
N ILE A 509 8.36 -28.56 15.55
CA ILE A 509 7.04 -28.50 14.90
C ILE A 509 6.63 -27.05 14.64
N ILE A 510 6.19 -26.79 13.40
CA ILE A 510 5.55 -25.54 12.99
C ILE A 510 4.07 -25.81 12.70
N VAL A 511 3.18 -25.20 13.49
CA VAL A 511 1.74 -25.22 13.26
C VAL A 511 1.34 -24.07 12.34
N ALA A 512 0.94 -24.39 11.11
CA ALA A 512 0.49 -23.43 10.11
C ALA A 512 -1.02 -23.18 10.24
N LEU A 513 -1.40 -22.03 10.79
CA LEU A 513 -2.79 -21.65 11.04
C LEU A 513 -3.42 -21.00 9.79
N GLY A 514 -4.17 -21.78 9.01
CA GLY A 514 -4.89 -21.29 7.82
C GLY A 514 -4.16 -21.51 6.49
N ASN A 515 -4.73 -20.95 5.41
CA ASN A 515 -4.26 -21.23 4.05
C ASN A 515 -2.90 -20.60 3.76
N VAL A 516 -2.72 -19.32 4.10
CA VAL A 516 -1.48 -18.59 3.73
C VAL A 516 -0.22 -19.27 4.26
N PRO A 517 -0.06 -19.55 5.57
CA PRO A 517 1.13 -20.24 6.06
C PRO A 517 1.22 -21.66 5.51
N ALA A 518 0.14 -22.44 5.49
CA ALA A 518 0.19 -23.84 5.04
C ALA A 518 0.63 -23.96 3.57
N GLN A 519 0.07 -23.14 2.69
CA GLN A 519 0.43 -23.13 1.26
C GLN A 519 1.86 -22.64 1.04
N TRP A 520 2.33 -21.70 1.86
CA TRP A 520 3.67 -21.16 1.75
C TRP A 520 4.77 -22.17 2.13
N PHE A 521 4.59 -22.87 3.25
CA PHE A 521 5.53 -23.90 3.70
C PHE A 521 5.50 -25.13 2.78
N LEU A 522 4.30 -25.61 2.44
CA LEU A 522 4.14 -26.86 1.66
C LEU A 522 4.24 -26.67 0.14
N LYS A 523 4.51 -25.44 -0.32
CA LYS A 523 4.61 -25.06 -1.75
C LYS A 523 3.44 -25.61 -2.59
N THR A 524 2.22 -25.49 -2.06
CA THR A 524 1.02 -26.10 -2.65
C THR A 524 -0.12 -25.09 -2.84
N ARG A 525 -1.08 -25.44 -3.71
CA ARG A 525 -2.35 -24.71 -3.87
C ARG A 525 -3.54 -25.40 -3.20
N LYS A 526 -3.33 -26.55 -2.56
CA LYS A 526 -4.39 -27.26 -1.82
C LYS A 526 -4.92 -26.37 -0.68
N GLY A 527 -6.22 -26.44 -0.42
CA GLY A 527 -6.86 -25.69 0.66
C GLY A 527 -6.65 -26.32 2.04
N ILE A 528 -6.76 -25.52 3.09
CA ILE A 528 -6.51 -25.92 4.49
C ILE A 528 -7.35 -27.12 4.92
N THR A 529 -8.60 -27.22 4.45
CA THR A 529 -9.48 -28.36 4.75
C THR A 529 -8.91 -29.69 4.28
N ALA A 530 -8.17 -29.71 3.17
CA ALA A 530 -7.53 -30.92 2.65
C ALA A 530 -6.16 -31.21 3.27
N LEU A 531 -5.50 -30.18 3.80
CA LEU A 531 -4.14 -30.27 4.34
C LEU A 531 -4.11 -30.54 5.85
N ARG A 532 -5.15 -30.13 6.59
CA ARG A 532 -5.13 -30.16 8.06
C ARG A 532 -5.02 -31.58 8.63
N GLY A 533 -4.41 -31.67 9.80
CA GLY A 533 -4.37 -32.90 10.60
C GLY A 533 -3.29 -33.91 10.18
N GLN A 534 -2.33 -33.48 9.36
CA GLN A 534 -1.23 -34.30 8.85
C GLN A 534 0.10 -33.58 9.07
N PHE A 535 1.16 -34.33 9.35
CA PHE A 535 2.53 -33.82 9.43
C PHE A 535 3.18 -33.87 8.04
N PHE A 536 3.91 -32.81 7.71
CA PHE A 536 4.69 -32.72 6.48
C PHE A 536 6.13 -32.35 6.83
N PRO A 537 7.14 -32.99 6.22
CA PRO A 537 8.52 -32.55 6.39
C PRO A 537 8.71 -31.17 5.73
N TRP A 538 9.56 -30.32 6.30
CA TRP A 538 9.91 -29.03 5.70
C TRP A 538 11.42 -28.81 5.59
N GLU A 539 12.13 -28.77 6.72
CA GLU A 539 13.60 -28.75 6.79
C GLU A 539 14.08 -29.91 7.68
N GLU A 540 15.39 -30.16 7.71
CA GLU A 540 15.95 -31.27 8.49
C GLU A 540 15.57 -31.13 9.97
N GLY A 541 14.78 -32.10 10.46
CA GLY A 541 14.28 -32.13 11.83
C GLY A 541 13.06 -31.25 12.13
N ILE A 542 12.47 -30.59 11.13
CA ILE A 542 11.30 -29.71 11.31
C ILE A 542 10.07 -30.24 10.55
N GLU A 543 8.98 -30.46 11.28
CA GLU A 543 7.69 -30.88 10.74
C GLU A 543 6.70 -29.69 10.69
N VAL A 544 5.95 -29.54 9.60
CA VAL A 544 4.86 -28.58 9.46
C VAL A 544 3.52 -29.30 9.63
N PHE A 545 2.65 -28.74 10.47
CA PHE A 545 1.33 -29.27 10.76
C PHE A 545 0.24 -28.23 10.47
N PRO A 546 -0.47 -28.32 9.34
CA PRO A 546 -1.55 -27.40 9.02
C PRO A 546 -2.77 -27.56 9.93
N MET A 547 -3.32 -26.43 10.40
CA MET A 547 -4.52 -26.38 11.24
C MET A 547 -5.47 -25.25 10.78
N PHE A 548 -6.75 -25.37 11.10
CA PHE A 548 -7.68 -24.26 10.88
C PHE A 548 -7.26 -23.02 11.68
N HIS A 549 -7.30 -21.86 11.04
CA HIS A 549 -7.07 -20.60 11.74
C HIS A 549 -8.19 -20.35 12.77
N PRO A 550 -7.90 -19.88 14.00
CA PRO A 550 -8.92 -19.63 15.03
C PRO A 550 -10.07 -18.72 14.57
N SER A 551 -9.79 -17.69 13.76
CA SER A 551 -10.83 -16.86 13.12
C SER A 551 -11.86 -17.64 12.29
N TYR A 552 -11.47 -18.76 11.64
CA TYR A 552 -12.40 -19.63 10.93
C TYR A 552 -13.35 -20.36 11.89
N LEU A 553 -12.85 -20.78 13.05
CA LEU A 553 -13.61 -21.45 14.11
C LEU A 553 -14.58 -20.48 14.83
N LEU A 554 -14.21 -19.20 14.92
CA LEU A 554 -15.13 -18.16 15.40
C LEU A 554 -16.33 -17.98 14.48
N ARG A 555 -16.12 -18.08 13.16
CA ARG A 555 -17.19 -18.02 12.15
C ARG A 555 -18.01 -19.31 12.08
N ASN A 556 -17.46 -20.43 12.54
CA ASN A 556 -18.10 -21.75 12.51
C ASN A 556 -18.12 -22.35 13.93
N PRO A 557 -19.01 -21.87 14.82
CA PRO A 557 -18.88 -22.12 16.26
C PRO A 557 -19.36 -23.51 16.72
N SER A 558 -19.93 -24.33 15.84
CA SER A 558 -20.45 -25.67 16.16
C SER A 558 -19.39 -26.55 16.84
N LYS A 559 -19.82 -27.32 17.84
CA LYS A 559 -18.99 -28.29 18.58
C LYS A 559 -19.31 -29.75 18.24
N GLU A 560 -20.22 -29.97 17.29
CA GLU A 560 -20.64 -31.31 16.89
C GLU A 560 -19.46 -32.12 16.33
N LYS A 561 -19.56 -33.45 16.41
CA LYS A 561 -18.52 -34.33 15.85
C LYS A 561 -18.35 -34.04 14.35
N GLY A 562 -17.10 -33.85 13.93
CA GLY A 562 -16.77 -33.47 12.56
C GLY A 562 -16.86 -31.97 12.27
N SER A 563 -17.30 -31.14 13.22
CA SER A 563 -17.26 -29.68 13.08
C SER A 563 -15.82 -29.17 13.05
N PRO A 564 -15.57 -27.96 12.52
CA PRO A 564 -14.25 -27.36 12.55
C PRO A 564 -13.60 -27.29 13.94
N LYS A 565 -14.38 -27.00 15.01
CA LYS A 565 -13.84 -26.97 16.38
C LYS A 565 -13.48 -28.36 16.89
N TYR A 566 -14.31 -29.37 16.62
CA TYR A 566 -14.01 -30.75 16.98
C TYR A 566 -12.71 -31.22 16.30
N LEU A 567 -12.60 -30.93 15.00
CA LEU A 567 -11.42 -31.25 14.20
C LEU A 567 -10.15 -30.52 14.70
N THR A 568 -10.26 -29.24 15.08
CA THR A 568 -9.12 -28.50 15.67
C THR A 568 -8.72 -29.04 17.03
N TRP A 569 -9.68 -29.48 17.85
CA TRP A 569 -9.35 -30.14 19.12
C TRP A 569 -8.57 -31.44 18.88
N GLN A 570 -8.96 -32.28 17.92
CA GLN A 570 -8.18 -33.47 17.57
C GLN A 570 -6.77 -33.13 17.05
N ASP A 571 -6.67 -32.08 16.26
CA ASP A 571 -5.40 -31.61 15.69
C ASP A 571 -4.40 -31.20 16.77
N ILE A 572 -4.83 -30.39 17.75
CA ILE A 572 -3.90 -29.92 18.79
C ILE A 572 -3.43 -31.06 19.70
N GLN A 573 -4.28 -32.08 19.96
CA GLN A 573 -3.86 -33.27 20.70
C GLN A 573 -2.80 -34.06 19.92
N ARG A 574 -2.93 -34.19 18.59
CA ARG A 574 -1.90 -34.83 17.75
C ARG A 574 -0.58 -34.07 17.77
N VAL A 575 -0.65 -32.74 17.68
CA VAL A 575 0.54 -31.88 17.78
C VAL A 575 1.23 -32.09 19.12
N LYS A 576 0.49 -32.11 20.23
CA LYS A 576 1.04 -32.35 21.56
C LYS A 576 1.69 -33.73 21.69
N GLY A 577 0.98 -34.78 21.26
CA GLY A 577 1.53 -36.15 21.31
C GLY A 577 2.82 -36.28 20.50
N ARG A 578 2.87 -35.70 19.30
CA ARG A 578 4.08 -35.70 18.47
C ARG A 578 5.21 -34.87 19.09
N LEU A 579 4.88 -33.74 19.71
CA LEU A 579 5.87 -32.92 20.41
C LEU A 579 6.51 -33.68 21.56
N ASP A 580 5.71 -34.42 22.34
CA ASP A 580 6.19 -35.22 23.46
C ASP A 580 7.10 -36.36 22.99
N GLU A 581 6.71 -37.08 21.93
CA GLU A 581 7.55 -38.10 21.29
C GLU A 581 8.91 -37.55 20.85
N LEU A 582 8.95 -36.32 20.33
CA LEU A 582 10.19 -35.71 19.89
C LEU A 582 11.03 -35.26 21.09
N ARG A 583 10.42 -34.79 22.18
CA ARG A 583 11.14 -34.34 23.38
C ARG A 583 11.80 -35.48 24.16
N GLY A 584 11.28 -36.70 24.04
CA GLY A 584 11.83 -37.90 24.69
C GLY A 584 10.92 -38.42 25.78
#